data_AF-H0EJ56-F1
#
_entry.id   AF-H0EJ56-F1
#
_cell.length_a   1.000
_cell.length_b   1.000
_cell.length_c   1.000
_cell.angle_alpha   90.00
_cell.angle_beta   90.00
_cell.angle_gamma   90.00
#
_symmetry.space_group_name_H-M   'P 1'
#
loop_
_entity.id
_entity.type
_entity.pdbx_description
1 polymer ?
#
loop_
_entity_poly.entity_id
_entity_poly.type
_entity_poly.pdbx_seq_one_letter_code
_entity_poly.pdbx_strand_id
1 'polypeptide(L)'
;MLSGLGMIWLGSQVKGMMVVAGKEDGSGIWGFTWWWFFLVFMCATQDIAVDGWALTLLTPGNISYASTAQTVGLTAGQFMSYTVFLAFNSPDFANKYFRAVPSTEGIMTLGGYLSFWGWAYIIVTLGLALLKQEEKTKNEDGIWDVYRVMWGVLKLKNIQTIIIIHLIAKIGFQANDAVTNLKLIDKGFSQEDLALTVLIDFPFEIGLGYYAGKWSTTYTPMRLWCWGFVGRLLAAVIAQITVIIFPANGVDTWYLLVVIAEHIFSTFTNTVMFVAISAFHARIADPVIGGTYMTLLATNLYPTL
;
A
#
# COMPACT_ATOMS: atom_id res chain seq x y z
N MET A 1 18.51 0.69 -6.32
CA MET A 1 19.58 -0.32 -6.55
C MET A 1 19.89 -1.16 -5.31
N LEU A 2 20.17 -0.56 -4.15
CA LEU A 2 20.46 -1.32 -2.91
C LEU A 2 19.31 -2.24 -2.46
N SER A 3 18.06 -1.80 -2.59
CA SER A 3 16.87 -2.65 -2.34
C SER A 3 16.88 -3.91 -3.20
N GLY A 4 17.09 -3.78 -4.51
CA GLY A 4 17.15 -4.93 -5.44
C GLY A 4 18.29 -5.90 -5.12
N LEU A 5 19.48 -5.39 -4.81
CA LEU A 5 20.61 -6.23 -4.37
C LEU A 5 20.31 -6.93 -3.04
N GLY A 6 19.71 -6.21 -2.09
CA GLY A 6 19.26 -6.76 -0.81
C GLY A 6 18.23 -7.87 -0.98
N MET A 7 17.28 -7.70 -1.91
CA MET A 7 16.29 -8.72 -2.24
C MET A 7 16.91 -9.96 -2.90
N ILE A 8 17.90 -9.80 -3.78
CA ILE A 8 18.63 -10.95 -4.36
C ILE A 8 19.40 -11.70 -3.28
N TRP A 9 20.11 -10.99 -2.40
CA TRP A 9 20.84 -11.59 -1.30
C TRP A 9 19.89 -12.34 -0.35
N LEU A 10 18.79 -11.70 0.06
CA LEU A 10 17.76 -12.32 0.87
C LEU A 10 17.13 -13.52 0.15
N GLY A 11 16.90 -13.45 -1.15
CA GLY A 11 16.42 -14.57 -1.94
C GLY A 11 17.27 -15.83 -1.80
N SER A 12 18.59 -15.67 -1.66
CA SER A 12 19.53 -16.78 -1.44
C SER A 12 19.60 -17.27 0.01
N GLN A 13 19.35 -16.40 1.00
CA GLN A 13 19.57 -16.69 2.42
C GLN A 13 18.29 -16.91 3.23
N VAL A 14 17.13 -16.46 2.74
CA VAL A 14 15.90 -16.34 3.54
C VAL A 14 15.43 -17.69 4.08
N LYS A 15 15.59 -18.78 3.31
CA LYS A 15 15.22 -20.13 3.77
C LYS A 15 16.04 -20.52 5.01
N GLY A 16 17.34 -20.27 5.00
CA GLY A 16 18.22 -20.52 6.15
C GLY A 16 17.91 -19.58 7.31
N MET A 17 17.69 -18.29 7.03
CA MET A 17 17.35 -17.29 8.05
C MET A 17 16.05 -17.63 8.79
N MET A 18 15.00 -18.08 8.08
CA MET A 18 13.74 -18.50 8.68
C MET A 18 13.91 -19.70 9.62
N VAL A 19 14.74 -20.69 9.23
CA VAL A 19 15.04 -21.86 10.08
C VAL A 19 15.77 -21.44 11.36
N VAL A 20 16.74 -20.53 11.27
CA VAL A 20 17.48 -20.05 12.46
C VAL A 20 16.61 -19.14 13.33
N ALA A 21 15.79 -18.27 12.73
CA ALA A 21 14.88 -17.39 13.45
C ALA A 21 13.74 -18.15 14.17
N GLY A 22 13.35 -19.33 13.65
CA GLY A 22 12.36 -20.20 14.28
C GLY A 22 12.86 -21.05 15.45
N LYS A 23 14.15 -20.97 15.81
CA LYS A 23 14.71 -21.66 16.99
C LYS A 23 14.30 -20.95 18.27
N GLU A 24 13.99 -21.71 19.32
CA GLU A 24 13.52 -21.17 20.62
C GLU A 24 14.55 -20.25 21.32
N ASP A 25 15.83 -20.31 20.94
CA ASP A 25 16.89 -19.47 21.50
C ASP A 25 16.86 -18.01 21.01
N GLY A 26 16.01 -17.68 20.03
CA GLY A 26 15.86 -16.33 19.48
C GLY A 26 17.08 -15.78 18.74
N SER A 27 18.13 -16.59 18.54
CA SER A 27 19.43 -16.15 18.01
C SER A 27 19.35 -15.61 16.58
N GLY A 28 18.41 -16.12 15.77
CA GLY A 28 18.22 -15.70 14.38
C GLY A 28 17.28 -14.50 14.17
N ILE A 29 16.51 -14.12 15.19
CA ILE A 29 15.44 -13.11 15.05
C ILE A 29 16.03 -11.75 14.71
N TRP A 30 17.08 -11.33 15.41
CA TRP A 30 17.71 -10.03 15.19
C TRP A 30 18.28 -9.88 13.77
N GLY A 31 18.95 -10.91 13.25
CA GLY A 31 19.48 -10.90 11.89
C GLY A 31 18.36 -10.80 10.84
N PHE A 32 17.28 -11.55 11.05
CA PHE A 32 16.09 -11.49 10.20
C PHE A 32 15.43 -10.11 10.23
N THR A 33 15.20 -9.56 11.43
CA THR A 33 14.61 -8.23 11.61
C THR A 33 15.47 -7.13 10.98
N TRP A 34 16.78 -7.16 11.16
CA TRP A 34 17.68 -6.14 10.60
C TRP A 34 17.66 -6.11 9.07
N TRP A 35 17.59 -7.27 8.43
CA TRP A 35 17.52 -7.32 6.97
C TRP A 35 16.19 -6.83 6.41
N TRP A 36 15.07 -7.19 7.05
CA TRP A 36 13.76 -6.64 6.67
C TRP A 36 13.67 -5.15 6.94
N PHE A 37 14.20 -4.68 8.08
CA PHE A 37 14.31 -3.26 8.38
C PHE A 37 15.12 -2.53 7.31
N PHE A 38 16.29 -3.06 6.93
CA PHE A 38 17.12 -2.48 5.87
C PHE A 38 16.37 -2.40 4.54
N LEU A 39 15.66 -3.47 4.14
CA LEU A 39 14.84 -3.45 2.92
C LEU A 39 13.75 -2.38 2.98
N VAL A 40 12.97 -2.33 4.07
CA VAL A 40 11.90 -1.34 4.24
C VAL A 40 12.46 0.07 4.22
N PHE A 41 13.57 0.32 4.91
CA PHE A 41 14.24 1.61 4.93
C PHE A 41 14.72 2.04 3.53
N MET A 42 15.28 1.12 2.74
CA MET A 42 15.69 1.38 1.36
C MET A 42 14.50 1.64 0.43
N CYS A 43 13.40 0.90 0.59
CA CYS A 43 12.18 1.12 -0.19
C CYS A 43 11.52 2.46 0.16
N ALA A 44 11.44 2.81 1.45
CA ALA A 44 10.91 4.10 1.90
C ALA A 44 11.70 5.29 1.33
N THR A 45 13.03 5.18 1.25
CA THR A 45 13.87 6.23 0.63
C THR A 45 13.56 6.40 -0.87
N GLN A 46 13.23 5.31 -1.55
CA GLN A 46 12.91 5.32 -2.98
C GLN A 46 11.50 5.85 -3.25
N ASP A 47 10.54 5.51 -2.40
CA ASP A 47 9.17 6.03 -2.45
C ASP A 47 9.18 7.57 -2.41
N ILE A 48 9.93 8.14 -1.46
CA ILE A 48 10.13 9.60 -1.34
C ILE A 48 10.74 10.22 -2.61
N ALA A 49 11.75 9.56 -3.19
CA ALA A 49 12.41 10.04 -4.40
C ALA A 49 11.47 10.01 -5.62
N VAL A 50 10.68 8.94 -5.77
CA VAL A 50 9.71 8.78 -6.85
C VAL A 50 8.56 9.77 -6.71
N ASP A 51 8.08 10.04 -5.49
CA ASP A 51 7.07 11.08 -5.21
C ASP A 51 7.56 12.46 -5.65
N GLY A 52 8.82 12.81 -5.31
CA GLY A 52 9.44 14.06 -5.74
C GLY A 52 9.58 14.15 -7.26
N TRP A 53 9.99 13.06 -7.92
CA TRP A 53 10.07 13.01 -9.38
C TRP A 53 8.70 13.13 -10.05
N ALA A 54 7.64 12.55 -9.48
CA ALA A 54 6.29 12.62 -10.04
C ALA A 54 5.81 14.08 -10.21
N LEU A 55 6.17 14.96 -9.27
CA LEU A 55 5.82 16.39 -9.32
C LEU A 55 6.50 17.14 -10.47
N THR A 56 7.67 16.68 -10.92
CA THR A 56 8.45 17.32 -12.01
C THR A 56 8.29 16.61 -13.35
N LEU A 57 7.91 15.34 -13.35
CA LEU A 57 7.72 14.52 -14.55
C LEU A 57 6.37 14.74 -15.23
N LEU A 58 5.33 15.07 -14.44
CA LEU A 58 3.97 15.23 -14.97
C LEU A 58 3.67 16.71 -15.25
N THR A 59 3.01 16.97 -16.38
CA THR A 59 2.47 18.30 -16.70
C THR A 59 1.52 18.76 -15.59
N PRO A 60 1.44 20.06 -15.24
CA PRO A 60 0.61 20.55 -14.13
C PRO A 60 -0.85 20.08 -14.12
N GLY A 61 -1.47 19.95 -15.30
CA GLY A 61 -2.85 19.44 -15.42
C GLY A 61 -3.03 17.96 -15.07
N ASN A 62 -1.94 17.18 -15.05
CA ASN A 62 -1.91 15.74 -14.86
C ASN A 62 -1.24 15.29 -13.56
N ILE A 63 -0.82 16.22 -12.69
CA ILE A 63 -0.15 15.90 -11.42
C ILE A 63 -0.97 14.93 -10.55
N SER A 64 -2.31 14.97 -10.62
CA SER A 64 -3.16 14.04 -9.87
C SER A 64 -3.11 12.60 -10.37
N TYR A 65 -2.52 12.31 -11.54
CA TYR A 65 -2.28 10.94 -11.97
C TYR A 65 -1.04 10.32 -11.31
N ALA A 66 -0.19 11.11 -10.65
CA ALA A 66 0.88 10.57 -9.81
C ALA A 66 0.31 9.67 -8.71
N SER A 67 -0.71 10.15 -8.00
CA SER A 67 -1.36 9.37 -6.94
C SER A 67 -2.11 8.14 -7.50
N THR A 68 -2.69 8.23 -8.71
CA THR A 68 -3.23 7.05 -9.39
C THR A 68 -2.15 5.99 -9.65
N ALA A 69 -0.98 6.39 -10.17
CA ALA A 69 0.10 5.45 -10.43
C ALA A 69 0.59 4.78 -9.13
N GLN A 70 0.68 5.55 -8.04
CA GLN A 70 1.03 5.04 -6.71
C GLN A 70 -0.02 4.05 -6.18
N THR A 71 -1.31 4.42 -6.21
CA THR A 71 -2.40 3.53 -5.78
C THR A 71 -2.40 2.23 -6.58
N VAL A 72 -2.40 2.30 -7.92
CA VAL A 72 -2.39 1.10 -8.75
C VAL A 72 -1.16 0.24 -8.50
N GLY A 73 0.02 0.86 -8.35
CA GLY A 73 1.26 0.16 -8.06
C GLY A 73 1.27 -0.54 -6.71
N LEU A 74 0.83 0.12 -5.64
CA LEU A 74 0.77 -0.45 -4.29
C LEU A 74 -0.27 -1.57 -4.21
N THR A 75 -1.48 -1.35 -4.72
CA THR A 75 -2.54 -2.38 -4.77
C THR A 75 -2.09 -3.60 -5.57
N ALA A 76 -1.53 -3.40 -6.77
CA ALA A 76 -0.99 -4.50 -7.58
C ALA A 76 0.15 -5.23 -6.87
N GLY A 77 1.08 -4.49 -6.26
CA GLY A 77 2.20 -5.07 -5.52
C GLY A 77 1.76 -5.91 -4.32
N GLN A 78 0.78 -5.42 -3.55
CA GLN A 78 0.19 -6.14 -2.43
C GLN A 78 -0.53 -7.41 -2.89
N PHE A 79 -1.38 -7.31 -3.92
CA PHE A 79 -2.08 -8.46 -4.47
C PHE A 79 -1.12 -9.54 -5.00
N MET A 80 -0.07 -9.12 -5.73
CA MET A 80 0.96 -10.04 -6.22
C MET A 80 1.75 -10.69 -5.08
N SER A 81 2.11 -9.92 -4.05
CA SER A 81 2.96 -10.38 -2.95
C SER A 81 2.22 -11.13 -1.84
N TYR A 82 0.90 -10.99 -1.77
CA TYR A 82 0.06 -11.68 -0.81
C TYR A 82 -0.73 -12.79 -1.49
N THR A 83 -1.76 -12.45 -2.26
CA THR A 83 -2.69 -13.43 -2.85
C THR A 83 -2.01 -14.35 -3.85
N VAL A 84 -1.34 -13.80 -4.86
CA VAL A 84 -0.69 -14.61 -5.91
C VAL A 84 0.47 -15.39 -5.31
N PHE A 85 1.34 -14.73 -4.54
CA PHE A 85 2.46 -15.41 -3.90
C PHE A 85 2.01 -16.57 -3.00
N LEU A 86 1.04 -16.37 -2.09
CA LEU A 86 0.57 -17.44 -1.20
C LEU A 86 -0.04 -18.61 -1.96
N ALA A 87 -0.84 -18.34 -3.01
CA ALA A 87 -1.38 -19.39 -3.85
C ALA A 87 -0.27 -20.22 -4.52
N PHE A 88 0.73 -19.56 -5.11
CA PHE A 88 1.85 -20.25 -5.78
C PHE A 88 2.86 -20.86 -4.81
N ASN A 89 2.91 -20.39 -3.56
CA ASN A 89 3.74 -20.94 -2.51
C ASN A 89 3.11 -22.17 -1.83
N SER A 90 1.79 -22.34 -1.93
CA SER A 90 1.08 -23.52 -1.41
C SER A 90 1.41 -24.80 -2.20
N PRO A 91 1.93 -25.85 -1.54
CA PRO A 91 2.14 -27.15 -2.17
C PRO A 91 0.84 -27.80 -2.65
N ASP A 92 -0.25 -27.64 -1.89
CA ASP A 92 -1.55 -28.25 -2.23
C ASP A 92 -2.11 -27.64 -3.51
N PHE A 93 -2.05 -26.31 -3.64
CA PHE A 93 -2.46 -25.61 -4.85
C PHE A 93 -1.58 -26.01 -6.05
N ALA A 94 -0.26 -26.06 -5.85
CA ALA A 94 0.70 -26.47 -6.88
C ALA A 94 0.44 -27.90 -7.38
N ASN A 95 0.23 -28.85 -6.46
CA ASN A 95 0.03 -30.25 -6.78
C ASN A 95 -1.33 -30.51 -7.43
N LYS A 96 -2.36 -29.75 -7.04
CA LYS A 96 -3.71 -29.90 -7.60
C LYS A 96 -3.82 -29.34 -9.03
N TYR A 97 -3.21 -28.19 -9.31
CA TYR A 97 -3.47 -27.45 -10.54
C TYR A 97 -2.30 -27.45 -11.54
N PHE A 98 -1.06 -27.70 -11.12
CA PHE A 98 0.12 -27.51 -11.98
C PHE A 98 1.04 -28.72 -12.10
N ARG A 99 1.07 -29.63 -11.13
CA ARG A 99 1.98 -30.79 -11.16
C ARG A 99 1.26 -32.10 -11.47
N ALA A 100 1.88 -32.91 -12.32
CA ALA A 100 1.51 -34.32 -12.51
C ALA A 100 2.09 -35.23 -11.41
N VAL A 101 3.22 -34.86 -10.82
CA VAL A 101 3.88 -35.59 -9.72
C VAL A 101 3.90 -34.70 -8.46
N PRO A 102 3.30 -35.13 -7.34
CA PRO A 102 3.25 -34.33 -6.11
C PRO A 102 4.64 -33.98 -5.57
N SER A 103 4.77 -32.77 -5.02
CA SER A 103 5.96 -32.30 -4.30
C SER A 103 5.56 -31.48 -3.07
N THR A 104 6.46 -31.39 -2.09
CA THR A 104 6.24 -30.73 -0.79
C THR A 104 6.47 -29.23 -0.80
N GLU A 105 7.01 -28.67 -1.89
CA GLU A 105 7.21 -27.22 -2.04
C GLU A 105 6.18 -26.61 -2.99
N GLY A 106 5.81 -25.34 -2.83
CA GLY A 106 5.04 -24.61 -3.84
C GLY A 106 5.75 -24.50 -5.19
N ILE A 107 5.08 -23.97 -6.20
CA ILE A 107 5.72 -23.61 -7.49
C ILE A 107 6.74 -22.50 -7.29
N MET A 108 6.46 -21.61 -6.35
CA MET A 108 7.27 -20.45 -6.05
C MET A 108 7.65 -20.44 -4.58
N THR A 109 8.94 -20.38 -4.28
CA THR A 109 9.45 -20.21 -2.91
C THR A 109 9.61 -18.73 -2.58
N LEU A 110 9.61 -18.37 -1.29
CA LEU A 110 9.90 -17.00 -0.87
C LEU A 110 11.26 -16.51 -1.41
N GLY A 111 12.27 -17.38 -1.38
CA GLY A 111 13.59 -17.08 -1.93
C GLY A 111 13.54 -16.76 -3.43
N GLY A 112 12.83 -17.61 -4.20
CA GLY A 112 12.61 -17.39 -5.64
C GLY A 112 11.85 -16.09 -5.94
N TYR A 113 10.82 -15.77 -5.15
CA TYR A 113 10.04 -14.54 -5.29
C TYR A 113 10.91 -13.30 -5.06
N LEU A 114 11.70 -13.28 -3.98
CA LEU A 114 12.61 -12.18 -3.66
C LEU A 114 13.70 -12.01 -4.74
N SER A 115 14.28 -13.10 -5.24
CA SER A 115 15.27 -13.04 -6.32
C SER A 115 14.67 -12.48 -7.62
N PHE A 116 13.45 -12.91 -8.00
CA PHE A 116 12.77 -12.40 -9.18
C PHE A 116 12.53 -10.88 -9.09
N TRP A 117 11.90 -10.43 -8.01
CA TRP A 117 11.62 -9.01 -7.82
C TRP A 117 12.87 -8.18 -7.58
N GLY A 118 13.92 -8.75 -6.98
CA GLY A 118 15.22 -8.10 -6.86
C GLY A 118 15.85 -7.77 -8.22
N TRP A 119 15.78 -8.71 -9.18
CA TRP A 119 16.20 -8.46 -10.56
C TRP A 119 15.31 -7.43 -11.26
N ALA A 120 13.99 -7.53 -11.12
CA ALA A 120 13.06 -6.54 -11.67
C ALA A 120 13.37 -5.13 -11.14
N TYR A 121 13.64 -4.99 -9.84
CA TYR A 121 14.06 -3.74 -9.21
C TYR A 121 15.33 -3.15 -9.83
N ILE A 122 16.34 -3.99 -10.07
CA ILE A 122 17.60 -3.56 -10.67
C ILE A 122 17.37 -3.11 -12.11
N ILE A 123 16.61 -3.87 -12.91
CA ILE A 123 16.30 -3.53 -14.30
C ILE A 123 15.57 -2.19 -14.38
N VAL A 124 14.53 -1.98 -13.56
CA VAL A 124 13.80 -0.72 -13.51
C VAL A 124 14.71 0.42 -13.05
N THR A 125 15.53 0.20 -12.02
CA THR A 125 16.48 1.22 -11.53
C THR A 125 17.47 1.64 -12.63
N LEU A 126 18.03 0.67 -13.36
CA LEU A 126 18.97 0.94 -14.45
C LEU A 126 18.27 1.65 -15.62
N GLY A 127 17.05 1.23 -15.95
CA GLY A 127 16.22 1.91 -16.95
C GLY A 127 15.99 3.39 -16.58
N LEU A 128 15.62 3.67 -15.33
CA LEU A 128 15.47 5.04 -14.85
C LEU A 128 16.79 5.80 -14.89
N ALA A 129 17.90 5.22 -14.43
CA ALA A 129 19.20 5.87 -14.45
C ALA A 129 19.68 6.25 -15.86
N LEU A 130 19.31 5.47 -16.88
CA LEU A 130 19.69 5.73 -18.28
C LEU A 130 18.73 6.66 -19.01
N LEU A 131 17.43 6.60 -18.69
CA LEU A 131 16.38 7.33 -19.42
C LEU A 131 15.99 8.66 -18.77
N LYS A 132 16.06 8.75 -17.43
CA LYS A 132 15.68 9.96 -16.70
C LYS A 132 16.81 10.98 -16.78
N GLN A 133 16.60 12.02 -17.57
CA GLN A 133 17.41 13.23 -17.50
C GLN A 133 16.90 14.11 -16.35
N GLU A 134 17.80 14.44 -15.43
CA GLU A 134 17.55 15.38 -14.34
C GLU A 134 18.11 16.75 -14.72
N GLU A 135 17.32 17.80 -14.50
CA GLU A 135 17.87 19.16 -14.47
C GLU A 135 18.75 19.28 -13.24
N LYS A 136 20.01 19.69 -13.43
CA LYS A 136 20.93 19.94 -12.33
C LYS A 136 20.46 21.17 -11.56
N THR A 137 19.62 20.99 -10.55
CA THR A 137 19.31 22.04 -9.59
C THR A 137 20.53 22.19 -8.67
N LYS A 138 21.12 23.39 -8.65
CA LYS A 138 22.07 23.76 -7.60
C LYS A 138 21.28 24.03 -6.32
N ASN A 139 20.84 22.97 -5.65
CA ASN A 139 20.38 23.09 -4.27
C ASN A 139 21.62 23.27 -3.40
N GLU A 140 21.95 24.52 -3.10
CA GLU A 140 23.02 24.90 -2.17
C GLU A 140 22.54 24.86 -0.70
N ASP A 141 21.28 24.51 -0.47
CA ASP A 141 20.69 24.42 0.87
C ASP A 141 21.35 23.29 1.67
N GLY A 142 21.85 23.63 2.87
CA GLY A 142 22.35 22.63 3.80
C GLY A 142 21.23 21.75 4.33
N ILE A 143 21.57 20.55 4.80
CA ILE A 143 20.60 19.62 5.46
C ILE A 143 19.80 20.34 6.55
N TRP A 144 20.47 21.23 7.31
CA TRP A 144 19.83 22.00 8.36
C TRP A 144 18.79 23.00 7.85
N ASP A 145 19.01 23.58 6.67
CA ASP A 145 18.07 24.52 6.07
C ASP A 145 16.81 23.80 5.60
N VAL A 146 16.94 22.57 5.09
CA VAL A 146 15.80 21.67 4.80
C VAL A 146 14.96 21.42 6.06
N TYR A 147 15.59 21.08 7.19
CA TYR A 147 14.88 20.90 8.46
C TYR A 147 14.18 22.18 8.95
N ARG A 148 14.81 23.34 8.78
CA ARG A 148 14.17 24.63 9.12
C ARG A 148 12.93 24.90 8.27
N VAL A 149 13.01 24.62 6.97
CA VAL A 149 11.87 24.76 6.06
C VAL A 149 10.74 23.81 6.45
N MET A 150 11.05 22.53 6.71
CA MET A 150 10.09 21.54 7.21
C MET A 150 9.38 22.02 8.48
N TRP A 151 10.15 22.52 9.43
CA TRP A 151 9.62 23.05 10.68
C TRP A 151 8.73 24.28 10.46
N GLY A 152 9.08 25.13 9.49
CA GLY A 152 8.25 26.25 9.05
C GLY A 152 6.89 25.80 8.51
N VAL A 153 6.86 24.76 7.67
CA VAL A 153 5.62 24.19 7.11
C VAL A 153 4.71 23.66 8.22
N LEU A 154 5.26 22.95 9.21
CA LEU A 154 4.49 22.44 10.36
C LEU A 154 3.88 23.53 11.24
N LYS A 155 4.39 24.77 11.19
CA LYS A 155 3.83 25.91 11.92
C LYS A 155 2.63 26.55 11.21
N LEU A 156 2.37 26.20 9.96
CA LEU A 156 1.23 26.74 9.23
C LEU A 156 -0.08 26.19 9.83
N LYS A 157 -0.97 27.09 10.26
CA LYS A 157 -2.25 26.72 10.89
C LYS A 157 -3.07 25.74 10.03
N ASN A 158 -3.12 25.97 8.72
CA ASN A 158 -3.86 25.09 7.80
C ASN A 158 -3.28 23.67 7.77
N ILE A 159 -1.95 23.53 7.83
CA ILE A 159 -1.27 22.22 7.87
C ILE A 159 -1.58 21.51 9.20
N GLN A 160 -1.51 22.23 10.32
CA GLN A 160 -1.86 21.68 11.64
C GLN A 160 -3.33 21.22 11.69
N THR A 161 -4.26 22.02 11.15
CA THR A 161 -5.68 21.66 11.06
C THR A 161 -5.87 20.39 10.22
N ILE A 162 -5.20 20.28 9.08
CA ILE A 162 -5.26 19.09 8.22
C ILE A 162 -4.71 17.86 8.97
N ILE A 163 -3.56 17.99 9.65
CA ILE A 163 -2.96 16.90 10.43
C ILE A 163 -3.95 16.42 11.51
N ILE A 164 -4.55 17.33 12.28
CA ILE A 164 -5.51 16.98 13.33
C ILE A 164 -6.73 16.25 12.76
N ILE A 165 -7.32 16.77 11.67
CA ILE A 165 -8.47 16.14 11.02
C ILE A 165 -8.16 14.70 10.61
N HIS A 166 -6.98 14.47 10.02
CA HIS A 166 -6.60 13.14 9.55
C HIS A 166 -6.24 12.19 10.69
N LEU A 167 -5.61 12.67 11.76
CA LEU A 167 -5.37 11.86 12.95
C LEU A 167 -6.68 11.38 13.58
N ILE A 168 -7.69 12.26 13.67
CA ILE A 168 -9.02 11.88 14.18
C ILE A 168 -9.70 10.89 13.24
N ALA A 169 -9.70 11.17 11.93
CA ALA A 169 -10.26 10.29 10.91
C ALA A 169 -9.64 8.89 10.99
N LYS A 170 -8.31 8.81 11.12
CA LYS A 170 -7.55 7.56 11.20
C LYS A 170 -8.00 6.71 12.39
N ILE A 171 -8.11 7.29 13.58
CA ILE A 171 -8.54 6.56 14.79
C ILE A 171 -9.94 5.99 14.61
N GLY A 172 -10.85 6.76 14.00
CA GLY A 172 -12.24 6.33 13.78
C GLY A 172 -12.35 5.12 12.85
N PHE A 173 -11.57 5.09 11.76
CA PHE A 173 -11.68 4.02 10.76
C PHE A 173 -10.80 2.80 11.05
N GLN A 174 -9.62 2.98 11.66
CA GLN A 174 -8.75 1.84 11.98
C GLN A 174 -9.42 0.81 12.89
N ALA A 175 -10.24 1.27 13.84
CA ALA A 175 -11.03 0.37 14.66
C ALA A 175 -12.02 -0.46 13.81
N ASN A 176 -12.63 0.13 12.78
CA ASN A 176 -13.57 -0.58 11.91
C ASN A 176 -12.86 -1.57 10.98
N ASP A 177 -11.78 -1.13 10.32
CA ASP A 177 -11.05 -1.93 9.32
C ASP A 177 -10.39 -3.17 9.96
N ALA A 178 -9.77 -3.00 11.13
CA ALA A 178 -9.11 -4.10 11.83
C ALA A 178 -10.11 -5.09 12.43
N VAL A 179 -11.20 -4.59 13.03
CA VAL A 179 -12.12 -5.44 13.81
C VAL A 179 -13.11 -6.18 12.92
N THR A 180 -13.54 -5.63 11.79
CA THR A 180 -14.58 -6.24 10.93
C THR A 180 -14.14 -7.61 10.40
N ASN A 181 -12.96 -7.68 9.77
CA ASN A 181 -12.44 -8.94 9.22
C ASN A 181 -12.21 -9.99 10.32
N LEU A 182 -11.62 -9.58 11.45
CA LEU A 182 -11.43 -10.47 12.60
C LEU A 182 -12.77 -10.99 13.13
N LYS A 183 -13.79 -10.13 13.23
CA LYS A 183 -15.07 -10.51 13.77
C LYS A 183 -15.87 -11.44 12.85
N LEU A 184 -15.74 -11.27 11.53
CA LEU A 184 -16.30 -12.20 10.56
C LEU A 184 -15.65 -13.57 10.69
N ILE A 185 -14.32 -13.64 10.79
CA ILE A 185 -13.58 -14.90 11.00
C ILE A 185 -14.01 -15.57 12.32
N ASP A 186 -14.07 -14.82 13.43
CA ASP A 186 -14.53 -15.33 14.74
C ASP A 186 -15.94 -15.91 14.69
N LYS A 187 -16.81 -15.37 13.83
CA LYS A 187 -18.18 -15.84 13.63
C LYS A 187 -18.29 -17.06 12.70
N GLY A 188 -17.19 -17.47 12.08
CA GLY A 188 -17.14 -18.64 11.18
C GLY A 188 -17.13 -18.30 9.70
N PHE A 189 -16.85 -17.04 9.32
CA PHE A 189 -16.52 -16.72 7.92
C PHE A 189 -15.18 -17.37 7.56
N SER A 190 -15.14 -18.14 6.49
CA SER A 190 -13.95 -18.91 6.15
C SER A 190 -12.83 -17.99 5.62
N GLN A 191 -11.57 -18.40 5.83
CA GLN A 191 -10.43 -17.68 5.24
C GLN A 191 -10.44 -17.74 3.70
N GLU A 192 -11.04 -18.79 3.13
CA GLU A 192 -11.22 -18.95 1.69
C GLU A 192 -12.21 -17.92 1.13
N ASP A 193 -13.35 -17.71 1.80
CA ASP A 193 -14.35 -16.71 1.41
C ASP A 193 -13.81 -15.28 1.53
N LEU A 194 -12.98 -15.03 2.56
CA LEU A 194 -12.29 -13.75 2.73
C LEU A 194 -11.28 -13.52 1.60
N ALA A 195 -10.48 -14.52 1.26
CA ALA A 195 -9.56 -14.45 0.13
C ALA A 195 -10.30 -14.25 -1.21
N LEU A 196 -11.45 -14.91 -1.40
CA LEU A 196 -12.30 -14.73 -2.57
C LEU A 196 -12.85 -13.29 -2.65
N THR A 197 -13.26 -12.72 -1.52
CA THR A 197 -13.75 -11.34 -1.45
C THR A 197 -12.67 -10.34 -1.88
N VAL A 198 -11.45 -10.48 -1.35
CA VAL A 198 -10.30 -9.64 -1.73
C VAL A 198 -9.92 -9.84 -3.20
N LEU A 199 -9.98 -11.08 -3.70
CA LEU A 199 -9.70 -11.39 -5.10
C LEU A 199 -10.69 -10.72 -6.06
N ILE A 200 -11.97 -10.70 -5.70
CA ILE A 200 -13.02 -10.05 -6.49
C ILE A 200 -12.88 -8.53 -6.45
N ASP A 201 -12.51 -7.95 -5.31
CA ASP A 201 -12.36 -6.51 -5.14
C ASP A 201 -11.18 -5.92 -5.92
N PHE A 202 -10.08 -6.67 -6.03
CA PHE A 202 -8.84 -6.20 -6.64
C PHE A 202 -8.97 -5.50 -8.01
N PRO A 203 -9.68 -6.03 -9.02
CA PRO A 203 -9.90 -5.34 -10.29
C PRO A 203 -10.69 -4.03 -10.15
N PHE A 204 -11.63 -3.97 -9.20
CA PHE A 204 -12.36 -2.74 -8.90
C PHE A 204 -11.40 -1.73 -8.28
N GLU A 205 -10.61 -2.11 -7.29
CA GLU A 205 -9.64 -1.22 -6.64
C GLU A 205 -8.69 -0.55 -7.65
N ILE A 206 -8.15 -1.31 -8.62
CA ILE A 206 -7.33 -0.76 -9.71
C ILE A 206 -8.12 0.25 -10.56
N GLY A 207 -9.32 -0.12 -11.01
CA GLY A 207 -10.16 0.76 -11.82
C GLY A 207 -10.55 2.04 -11.07
N LEU A 208 -10.85 1.91 -9.78
CA LEU A 208 -11.25 2.99 -8.89
C LEU A 208 -10.10 3.95 -8.64
N GLY A 209 -8.85 3.48 -8.53
CA GLY A 209 -7.68 4.35 -8.45
C GLY A 209 -7.54 5.28 -9.67
N TYR A 210 -7.85 4.77 -10.87
CA TYR A 210 -7.88 5.58 -12.09
C TYR A 210 -9.01 6.61 -12.09
N TYR A 211 -10.24 6.18 -11.78
CA TYR A 211 -11.39 7.08 -11.77
C TYR A 211 -11.28 8.14 -10.66
N ALA A 212 -10.77 7.80 -9.49
CA ALA A 212 -10.52 8.74 -8.40
C ALA A 212 -9.50 9.81 -8.80
N GLY A 213 -8.45 9.44 -9.54
CA GLY A 213 -7.49 10.40 -10.09
C GLY A 213 -8.12 11.32 -11.12
N LYS A 214 -8.92 10.76 -12.03
CA LYS A 214 -9.70 11.53 -13.01
C LYS A 214 -10.66 12.49 -12.32
N TRP A 215 -11.42 12.05 -11.33
CA TRP A 215 -12.32 12.92 -10.56
C TRP A 215 -11.57 13.99 -9.79
N SER A 216 -10.34 13.71 -9.33
CA SER A 216 -9.48 14.72 -8.70
C SER A 216 -9.00 15.81 -9.67
N THR A 217 -8.98 15.55 -10.99
CA THR A 217 -8.77 16.61 -12.00
C THR A 217 -10.02 17.47 -12.22
N THR A 218 -11.21 16.86 -12.17
CA THR A 218 -12.49 17.52 -12.48
C THR A 218 -13.05 18.30 -11.29
N TYR A 219 -12.95 17.74 -10.09
CA TYR A 219 -13.41 18.33 -8.84
C TYR A 219 -12.22 18.79 -8.00
N THR A 220 -12.47 19.64 -6.99
CA THR A 220 -11.43 19.97 -6.01
C THR A 220 -11.13 18.75 -5.14
N PRO A 221 -9.85 18.34 -4.99
CA PRO A 221 -9.49 17.11 -4.26
C PRO A 221 -10.07 17.05 -2.84
N MET A 222 -10.07 18.17 -2.10
CA MET A 222 -10.67 18.20 -0.76
C MET A 222 -12.18 17.96 -0.74
N ARG A 223 -12.91 18.38 -1.80
CA ARG A 223 -14.36 18.08 -1.90
C ARG A 223 -14.59 16.59 -2.13
N LEU A 224 -13.76 15.98 -2.98
CA LEU A 224 -13.79 14.55 -3.23
C LEU A 224 -13.44 13.75 -1.97
N TRP A 225 -12.44 14.21 -1.20
CA TRP A 225 -12.09 13.63 0.10
C TRP A 225 -13.25 13.69 1.09
N CYS A 226 -13.96 14.82 1.21
CA CYS A 226 -15.13 14.93 2.08
C CYS A 226 -16.26 13.98 1.67
N TRP A 227 -16.52 13.80 0.37
CA TRP A 227 -17.49 12.82 -0.12
C TRP A 227 -17.07 11.39 0.20
N GLY A 228 -15.78 11.07 -0.02
CA GLY A 228 -15.21 9.78 0.38
C GLY A 228 -15.32 9.53 1.87
N PHE A 229 -15.08 10.54 2.71
CA PHE A 229 -15.20 10.45 4.17
C PHE A 229 -16.63 10.13 4.62
N VAL A 230 -17.64 10.81 4.07
CA VAL A 230 -19.05 10.49 4.35
C VAL A 230 -19.39 9.07 3.87
N GLY A 231 -18.93 8.70 2.67
CA GLY A 231 -19.07 7.34 2.17
C GLY A 231 -18.45 6.30 3.10
N ARG A 232 -17.27 6.57 3.65
CA ARG A 232 -16.56 5.67 4.55
C ARG A 232 -17.25 5.53 5.91
N LEU A 233 -17.87 6.59 6.42
CA LEU A 233 -18.74 6.50 7.61
C LEU A 233 -19.94 5.58 7.34
N LEU A 234 -20.57 5.70 6.17
CA LEU A 234 -21.65 4.79 5.77
C LEU A 234 -21.14 3.36 5.63
N ALA A 235 -19.97 3.15 5.02
CA ALA A 235 -19.34 1.85 4.89
C ALA A 235 -19.10 1.22 6.27
N ALA A 236 -18.59 1.99 7.24
CA ALA A 236 -18.38 1.50 8.60
C ALA A 236 -19.69 1.06 9.27
N VAL A 237 -20.81 1.75 9.05
CA VAL A 237 -22.14 1.33 9.54
C VAL A 237 -22.59 0.05 8.85
N ILE A 238 -22.43 -0.04 7.53
CA ILE A 238 -22.77 -1.25 6.74
C ILE A 238 -21.92 -2.44 7.19
N ALA A 239 -20.64 -2.25 7.50
CA ALA A 239 -19.74 -3.26 8.05
C ALA A 239 -20.29 -3.83 9.36
N GLN A 240 -20.70 -2.96 10.29
CA GLN A 240 -21.29 -3.39 11.56
C GLN A 240 -22.61 -4.13 11.36
N ILE A 241 -23.47 -3.66 10.45
CA ILE A 241 -24.71 -4.38 10.09
C ILE A 241 -24.38 -5.77 9.52
N THR A 242 -23.39 -5.86 8.61
CA THR A 242 -22.94 -7.11 7.99
C THR A 242 -22.46 -8.12 9.03
N VAL A 243 -21.72 -7.66 10.03
CA VAL A 243 -21.33 -8.50 11.17
C VAL A 243 -22.53 -8.92 12.02
N ILE A 244 -23.49 -8.02 12.28
CA ILE A 244 -24.66 -8.31 13.11
C ILE A 244 -25.58 -9.36 12.47
N ILE A 245 -25.84 -9.25 11.17
CA ILE A 245 -26.75 -10.13 10.43
C ILE A 245 -26.12 -11.48 10.05
N PHE A 246 -24.93 -11.79 10.57
CA PHE A 246 -24.23 -13.04 10.28
C PHE A 246 -25.16 -14.25 10.52
N PRO A 247 -25.39 -15.10 9.50
CA PRO A 247 -26.34 -16.20 9.58
C PRO A 247 -25.92 -17.30 10.56
N ALA A 248 -26.86 -17.76 11.40
CA ALA A 248 -26.61 -18.82 12.38
C ALA A 248 -26.32 -20.19 11.73
N ASN A 249 -26.78 -20.40 10.49
CA ASN A 249 -26.63 -21.67 9.76
C ASN A 249 -25.35 -21.75 8.92
N GLY A 250 -24.46 -20.76 9.01
CA GLY A 250 -23.24 -20.66 8.21
C GLY A 250 -23.39 -19.76 6.98
N VAL A 251 -22.30 -19.59 6.23
CA VAL A 251 -22.18 -18.66 5.12
C VAL A 251 -22.91 -19.20 3.88
N ASP A 252 -24.09 -18.64 3.59
CA ASP A 252 -24.79 -18.86 2.33
C ASP A 252 -24.35 -17.86 1.25
N THR A 253 -24.65 -18.16 -0.02
CA THR A 253 -24.33 -17.30 -1.18
C THR A 253 -24.83 -15.86 -1.01
N TRP A 254 -26.03 -15.67 -0.45
CA TRP A 254 -26.57 -14.31 -0.25
C TRP A 254 -25.70 -13.50 0.72
N TYR A 255 -25.20 -14.13 1.79
CA TYR A 255 -24.39 -13.46 2.80
C TYR A 255 -23.00 -13.16 2.24
N LEU A 256 -22.43 -14.10 1.49
CA LEU A 256 -21.18 -13.88 0.77
C LEU A 256 -21.28 -12.67 -0.17
N LEU A 257 -22.38 -12.53 -0.92
CA LEU A 257 -22.60 -11.36 -1.79
C LEU A 257 -22.73 -10.06 -1.00
N VAL A 258 -23.32 -10.08 0.20
CA VAL A 258 -23.39 -8.92 1.09
C VAL A 258 -21.99 -8.51 1.56
N VAL A 259 -21.18 -9.48 2.01
CA VAL A 259 -19.78 -9.23 2.43
C VAL A 259 -18.97 -8.68 1.27
N ILE A 260 -19.10 -9.23 0.07
CA ILE A 260 -18.40 -8.72 -1.13
C ILE A 260 -18.83 -7.29 -1.46
N ALA A 261 -20.13 -7.01 -1.45
CA ALA A 261 -20.65 -5.68 -1.76
C ALA A 261 -20.22 -4.63 -0.72
N GLU A 262 -20.25 -5.00 0.56
CA GLU A 262 -19.76 -4.17 1.66
C GLU A 262 -18.26 -3.88 1.51
N HIS A 263 -17.45 -4.92 1.24
CA HIS A 263 -16.01 -4.80 1.09
C HIS A 263 -15.64 -3.87 -0.08
N ILE A 264 -16.24 -4.09 -1.26
CA ILE A 264 -16.02 -3.24 -2.44
C ILE A 264 -16.41 -1.79 -2.14
N PHE A 265 -17.52 -1.55 -1.43
CA PHE A 265 -17.93 -0.19 -1.07
C PHE A 265 -16.96 0.45 -0.07
N SER A 266 -16.49 -0.30 0.92
CA SER A 266 -15.48 0.16 1.88
C SER A 266 -14.17 0.51 1.18
N THR A 267 -13.62 -0.41 0.36
CA THR A 267 -12.40 -0.19 -0.44
C THR A 267 -12.56 0.98 -1.41
N PHE A 268 -13.72 1.14 -2.04
CA PHE A 268 -14.01 2.28 -2.91
C PHE A 268 -13.85 3.61 -2.18
N THR A 269 -14.52 3.75 -1.03
CA THR A 269 -14.46 5.00 -0.26
C THR A 269 -13.05 5.26 0.28
N ASN A 270 -12.31 4.22 0.67
CA ASN A 270 -10.90 4.29 1.03
C ASN A 270 -10.04 4.85 -0.11
N THR A 271 -10.18 4.24 -1.29
CA THR A 271 -9.37 4.57 -2.48
C THR A 271 -9.63 6.00 -2.92
N VAL A 272 -10.89 6.43 -2.93
CA VAL A 272 -11.26 7.82 -3.26
C VAL A 272 -10.63 8.80 -2.28
N MET A 273 -10.70 8.53 -0.97
CA MET A 273 -10.06 9.38 0.04
C MET A 273 -8.54 9.43 -0.15
N PHE A 274 -7.90 8.29 -0.31
CA PHE A 274 -6.45 8.18 -0.47
C PHE A 274 -5.94 8.93 -1.71
N VAL A 275 -6.57 8.71 -2.86
CA VAL A 275 -6.18 9.40 -4.11
C VAL A 275 -6.44 10.90 -4.02
N ALA A 276 -7.56 11.30 -3.42
CA ALA A 276 -7.93 12.71 -3.27
C ALA A 276 -6.97 13.48 -2.35
N ILE A 277 -6.59 12.92 -1.18
CA ILE A 277 -5.66 13.59 -0.29
C ILE A 277 -4.25 13.66 -0.89
N SER A 278 -3.84 12.61 -1.59
CA SER A 278 -2.54 12.56 -2.28
C SER A 278 -2.47 13.58 -3.42
N ALA A 279 -3.55 13.70 -4.20
CA ALA A 279 -3.68 14.73 -5.23
C ALA A 279 -3.72 16.15 -4.64
N PHE A 280 -4.34 16.33 -3.47
CA PHE A 280 -4.30 17.61 -2.75
C PHE A 280 -2.87 17.98 -2.35
N HIS A 281 -2.14 17.06 -1.70
CA HIS A 281 -0.75 17.27 -1.30
C HIS A 281 0.15 17.58 -2.48
N ALA A 282 0.02 16.83 -3.57
CA ALA A 282 0.80 17.05 -4.78
C ALA A 282 0.56 18.44 -5.40
N ARG A 283 -0.64 19.02 -5.22
CA ARG A 283 -0.96 20.38 -5.70
C ARG A 283 -0.42 21.50 -4.81
N ILE A 284 -0.30 21.26 -3.50
CA ILE A 284 0.19 22.27 -2.55
C ILE A 284 1.69 22.17 -2.29
N ALA A 285 2.32 21.07 -2.71
CA ALA A 285 3.75 20.86 -2.59
C ALA A 285 4.53 21.80 -3.52
N ASP A 286 5.53 22.49 -2.95
CA ASP A 286 6.49 23.25 -3.72
C ASP A 286 7.41 22.28 -4.48
N PRO A 287 7.52 22.35 -5.82
CA PRO A 287 8.36 21.45 -6.61
C PRO A 287 9.84 21.43 -6.20
N VAL A 288 10.38 22.52 -5.64
CA VAL A 288 11.80 22.63 -5.24
C VAL A 288 12.13 21.76 -4.02
N ILE A 289 11.18 21.65 -3.09
CA ILE A 289 11.26 20.83 -1.87
C ILE A 289 10.20 19.72 -1.85
N GLY A 290 9.73 19.32 -3.04
CA GLY A 290 8.52 18.53 -3.21
C GLY A 290 8.58 17.19 -2.49
N GLY A 291 9.71 16.48 -2.60
CA GLY A 291 9.92 15.22 -1.88
C GLY A 291 9.84 15.38 -0.36
N THR A 292 10.47 16.41 0.20
CA THR A 292 10.44 16.69 1.64
C THR A 292 9.04 17.11 2.11
N TYR A 293 8.34 17.93 1.32
CA TYR A 293 6.99 18.40 1.61
C TYR A 293 5.98 17.25 1.56
N MET A 294 6.05 16.44 0.50
CA MET A 294 5.25 15.21 0.34
C MET A 294 5.55 14.22 1.44
N THR A 295 6.82 14.03 1.85
CA THR A 295 7.18 13.12 2.96
C THR A 295 6.66 13.62 4.29
N LEU A 296 6.72 14.92 4.58
CA LEU A 296 6.24 15.49 5.83
C LEU A 296 4.72 15.32 5.95
N LEU A 297 4.01 15.55 4.85
CA LEU A 297 2.58 15.30 4.79
C LEU A 297 2.31 13.79 4.85
N ALA A 298 3.02 12.99 4.08
CA ALA A 298 2.88 11.53 4.09
C ALA A 298 3.19 10.93 5.47
N THR A 299 4.23 11.34 6.17
CA THR A 299 4.54 10.79 7.49
C THR A 299 3.41 11.03 8.50
N ASN A 300 2.71 12.16 8.38
CA ASN A 300 1.58 12.49 9.25
C ASN A 300 0.22 11.94 8.74
N LEU A 301 0.14 11.51 7.48
CA LEU A 301 -1.12 11.21 6.78
C LEU A 301 -1.18 9.84 6.05
N TYR A 302 -0.04 9.23 5.73
CA TYR A 302 0.15 7.96 5.03
C TYR A 302 0.46 6.72 5.89
N PRO A 303 0.85 6.75 7.20
CA PRO A 303 1.27 5.49 7.82
C PRO A 303 0.04 4.67 8.19
N THR A 304 -0.57 4.01 7.21
CA THR A 304 -1.38 2.79 7.19
C THR A 304 -2.21 2.79 5.90
N LEU A 305 -1.58 2.45 4.78
CA LEU A 305 -2.09 1.35 3.94
C LEU A 305 -1.71 0.04 4.65
#